data_AF-A0A948RE57-F1
#
_entry.id   AF-A0A948RE57-F1
#
_cell.length_a   1.000
_cell.length_b   1.000
_cell.length_c   1.000
_cell.angle_alpha   90.00
_cell.angle_beta   90.00
_cell.angle_gamma   90.00
#
_symmetry.space_group_name_H-M   'P 1'
#
loop_
_entity.id
_entity.type
_entity.pdbx_description
1 polymer ?
#
loop_
_entity_poly.entity_id
_entity_poly.type
_entity_poly.pdbx_seq_one_letter_code
_entity_poly.pdbx_strand_id
1 'polypeptide(L)'
;ETFNLTDSVTFLGMLVIGGLGSNLGPIFGSIVVELLTEGATLFGPFFISIFPATAAGAVQALRPLFFGVTLMLFLIFEPRGLAHRWKLLKASWRLRPFSH
;
A
#
# COMPACT_ATOMS: atom_id res chain seq x y z
N GLU A 1 9.53 -23.36 -7.14
CA GLU A 1 9.14 -22.55 -5.97
C GLU A 1 7.70 -22.85 -5.63
N THR A 2 7.37 -23.02 -4.36
CA THR A 2 6.00 -23.28 -3.92
C THR A 2 5.33 -21.93 -3.71
N PHE A 3 4.35 -21.59 -4.55
CA PHE A 3 3.53 -20.40 -4.35
C PHE A 3 2.64 -20.59 -3.14
N ASN A 4 2.90 -19.84 -2.06
CA ASN A 4 2.07 -19.88 -0.88
C ASN A 4 0.83 -19.00 -1.06
N LEU A 5 -0.22 -19.32 -0.30
CA LEU A 5 -1.45 -18.54 -0.30
C LEU A 5 -1.21 -17.09 0.13
N THR A 6 -0.29 -16.88 1.08
CA THR A 6 0.11 -15.57 1.58
C THR A 6 0.71 -14.68 0.50
N ASP A 7 1.53 -15.25 -0.38
CA ASP A 7 2.16 -14.51 -1.48
C ASP A 7 1.10 -14.12 -2.52
N SER A 8 0.19 -15.04 -2.83
CA SER A 8 -0.95 -14.80 -3.72
C SER A 8 -1.84 -13.64 -3.23
N VAL A 9 -2.16 -13.61 -1.94
CA VAL A 9 -2.95 -12.52 -1.33
C VAL A 9 -2.18 -11.20 -1.39
N THR A 10 -0.87 -11.23 -1.17
CA THR A 10 -0.02 -10.04 -1.22
C THR A 10 0.01 -9.45 -2.64
N PHE A 11 0.17 -10.30 -3.67
CA PHE A 11 0.15 -9.87 -5.06
C PHE A 11 -1.22 -9.34 -5.48
N LEU A 12 -2.32 -9.98 -5.06
CA LEU A 12 -3.67 -9.44 -5.28
C LEU A 12 -3.84 -8.07 -4.61
N GLY A 13 -3.30 -7.89 -3.41
CA GLY A 13 -3.31 -6.59 -2.72
C GLY A 13 -2.60 -5.51 -3.51
N MET A 14 -1.41 -5.81 -4.07
CA MET A 14 -0.68 -4.87 -4.95
C MET A 14 -1.51 -4.47 -6.18
N LEU A 15 -2.23 -5.42 -6.79
CA LEU A 15 -3.10 -5.13 -7.94
C LEU A 15 -4.30 -4.25 -7.57
N VAL A 16 -4.93 -4.50 -6.42
CA VAL A 16 -6.07 -3.72 -5.93
C VAL A 16 -5.64 -2.30 -5.57
N ILE A 17 -4.56 -2.16 -4.79
CA ILE A 17 -4.02 -0.86 -4.36
C ILE A 17 -3.53 -0.05 -5.57
N GLY A 18 -2.81 -0.70 -6.48
CA GLY A 18 -2.29 -0.11 -7.70
C GLY A 18 -3.37 0.34 -8.69
N GLY A 19 -4.48 -0.39 -8.75
CA GLY A 19 -5.60 -0.15 -9.66
C GLY A 19 -5.71 -1.25 -10.73
N LEU A 20 -6.78 -2.03 -10.62
CA LEU A 20 -7.10 -3.11 -11.56
C LEU A 20 -7.38 -2.56 -12.96
N GLY A 21 -6.82 -3.21 -13.98
CA GLY A 21 -7.02 -2.83 -15.39
C GLY A 21 -6.10 -1.71 -15.91
N SER A 22 -5.04 -1.34 -15.18
CA SER A 22 -4.01 -0.44 -15.67
C SER A 22 -2.62 -1.09 -15.66
N ASN A 23 -1.88 -0.97 -16.77
CA ASN A 23 -0.50 -1.49 -16.87
C ASN A 23 0.45 -0.87 -15.84
N LEU A 24 0.19 0.37 -15.40
CA LEU A 24 0.98 1.05 -14.36
C LEU A 24 0.53 0.69 -12.94
N GLY A 25 -0.66 0.11 -12.78
CA GLY A 25 -1.23 -0.24 -11.48
C GLY A 25 -0.31 -1.16 -10.68
N PRO A 26 0.12 -2.32 -11.21
CA PRO A 26 1.00 -3.24 -10.49
C PRO A 26 2.30 -2.58 -10.01
N ILE A 27 2.88 -1.68 -10.81
CA ILE A 27 4.15 -0.99 -10.50
C ILE A 27 3.96 -0.04 -9.31
N PHE A 28 2.92 0.80 -9.34
CA PHE A 28 2.64 1.70 -8.21
C PHE A 28 2.19 0.92 -6.98
N GLY A 29 1.41 -0.15 -7.19
CA GLY A 29 0.93 -1.03 -6.13
C GLY A 29 2.07 -1.73 -5.39
N SER A 30 3.05 -2.28 -6.11
CA SER A 30 4.20 -2.93 -5.48
C SER A 30 5.03 -1.94 -4.67
N ILE A 31 5.34 -0.77 -5.24
CA ILE A 31 6.10 0.29 -4.55
C ILE A 31 5.39 0.70 -3.25
N VAL A 32 4.08 0.96 -3.30
CA VAL A 32 3.34 1.42 -2.11
C VAL A 32 3.24 0.33 -1.04
N VAL A 33 2.93 -0.92 -1.43
CA VAL A 33 2.84 -2.04 -0.48
C VAL A 33 4.19 -2.31 0.17
N GLU A 34 5.27 -2.25 -0.59
CA GLU A 34 6.63 -2.48 -0.10
C GLU A 34 7.07 -1.36 0.85
N LEU A 35 6.88 -0.09 0.47
CA LEU A 35 7.15 1.07 1.34
C LEU A 35 6.35 1.01 2.65
N LEU A 36 5.09 0.56 2.60
CA LEU A 36 4.28 0.39 3.81
C LEU A 36 4.78 -0.75 4.69
N THR A 37 5.19 -1.86 4.08
CA THR A 37 5.69 -3.02 4.82
C THR A 37 7.03 -2.71 5.48
N GLU A 38 7.92 -2.02 4.78
CA GLU A 38 9.17 -1.52 5.34
C GLU A 38 8.92 -0.46 6.42
N GLY A 39 8.02 0.49 6.16
CA GLY A 39 7.61 1.50 7.14
C GLY A 39 7.10 0.85 8.44
N ALA A 40 6.19 -0.13 8.34
CA ALA A 40 5.68 -0.87 9.50
C ALA A 40 6.81 -1.57 10.29
N THR A 41 7.84 -2.05 9.59
CA THR A 41 9.01 -2.68 10.21
C THR A 41 9.88 -1.65 10.94
N LEU A 42 10.08 -0.47 10.35
CA LEU A 42 10.82 0.64 10.96
C LEU A 42 10.08 1.23 12.17
N PHE A 43 8.75 1.26 12.15
CA PHE A 43 7.95 1.73 13.29
C PHE A 43 7.84 0.70 14.42
N GLY A 44 8.12 -0.58 14.17
CA GLY A 44 8.07 -1.64 15.19
C GLY A 44 8.84 -1.30 16.48
N PRO A 45 10.13 -0.92 16.40
CA PRO A 45 10.93 -0.48 17.55
C PRO A 45 10.35 0.72 18.30
N PHE A 46 9.73 1.66 17.57
CA PHE A 46 9.06 2.83 18.17
C PHE A 46 7.79 2.42 18.94
N PHE A 47 7.03 1.44 18.45
CA PHE A 47 5.90 0.89 19.21
C PHE A 47 6.37 0.13 20.46
N ILE A 48 7.49 -0.58 20.39
CA ILE A 48 8.10 -1.28 21.53
C ILE A 48 8.49 -0.29 22.64
N SER A 49 9.07 0.86 22.29
CA SER A 49 9.52 1.84 23.28
C SER A 49 8.37 2.52 24.01
N ILE A 50 7.20 2.68 23.38
CA ILE A 50 6.02 3.29 24.01
C ILE A 50 5.22 2.26 24.82
N PHE A 51 5.15 1.01 24.37
CA PHE A 51 4.34 -0.04 25.02
C PHE A 51 5.14 -1.32 25.33
N PRO A 52 6.16 -1.26 26.21
CA PRO A 52 7.09 -2.36 26.45
C PRO A 52 6.41 -3.65 26.97
N ALA A 53 5.29 -3.55 27.67
CA ALA A 53 4.58 -4.70 28.25
C ALA A 53 3.79 -5.54 27.24
N THR A 54 3.39 -4.98 26.09
CA THR A 54 2.59 -5.67 25.06
C THR A 54 3.37 -5.96 23.77
N ALA A 55 4.59 -5.42 23.66
CA ALA A 55 5.29 -5.36 22.38
C ALA A 55 5.92 -6.67 21.91
N ALA A 56 6.28 -7.59 22.82
CA ALA A 56 7.02 -8.80 22.46
C ALA A 56 6.27 -9.72 21.46
N GLY A 57 4.93 -9.74 21.50
CA GLY A 57 4.10 -10.50 20.54
C GLY A 57 3.32 -9.63 19.56
N ALA A 58 3.01 -8.38 19.92
CA ALA A 58 2.22 -7.50 19.06
C ALA A 58 2.97 -7.08 17.79
N VAL A 59 4.31 -6.99 17.84
CA VAL A 59 5.11 -6.50 16.72
C VAL A 59 5.09 -7.45 15.52
N GLN A 60 5.07 -8.78 15.72
CA GLN A 60 4.89 -9.71 14.60
C GLN A 60 3.53 -9.56 13.92
N ALA A 61 2.49 -9.20 14.67
CA ALA A 61 1.15 -8.98 14.13
C ALA A 61 1.00 -7.63 13.41
N LEU A 62 1.91 -6.66 13.63
CA LEU A 62 1.83 -5.34 13.01
C LEU A 62 1.94 -5.41 11.49
N ARG A 63 2.87 -6.18 10.92
CA ARG A 63 3.04 -6.28 9.45
C ARG A 63 1.74 -6.69 8.73
N PRO A 64 1.10 -7.83 9.04
CA PRO A 64 -0.14 -8.22 8.38
C PRO A 64 -1.31 -7.28 8.72
N LEU A 65 -1.34 -6.66 9.91
CA LEU A 65 -2.34 -5.64 10.24
C LEU A 65 -2.20 -4.39 9.37
N PHE A 66 -1.00 -3.83 9.25
CA PHE A 66 -0.75 -2.66 8.41
C PHE A 66 -1.09 -2.94 6.96
N PHE A 67 -0.76 -4.13 6.46
CA PHE A 67 -1.15 -4.57 5.13
C PHE A 67 -2.68 -4.60 4.97
N GLY A 68 -3.39 -5.27 5.88
CA GLY A 68 -4.86 -5.38 5.83
C GLY A 68 -5.58 -4.03 5.96
N VAL A 69 -5.13 -3.18 6.88
CA VAL A 69 -5.69 -1.82 7.07
C VAL A 69 -5.45 -0.97 5.84
N THR A 70 -4.25 -1.01 5.26
CA THR A 70 -3.96 -0.31 4.00
C THR A 70 -4.88 -0.79 2.90
N LEU A 71 -5.03 -2.10 2.73
CA LEU A 71 -5.90 -2.68 1.71
C LEU A 71 -7.34 -2.19 1.87
N MET A 72 -7.87 -2.21 3.10
CA MET A 72 -9.21 -1.70 3.41
C MET A 72 -9.35 -0.21 3.12
N LEU A 73 -8.38 0.60 3.55
CA LEU A 73 -8.37 2.04 3.27
C LEU A 73 -8.39 2.32 1.77
N PHE A 74 -7.60 1.58 0.99
CA PHE A 74 -7.58 1.72 -0.46
C PHE A 74 -8.91 1.33 -1.10
N LEU A 75 -9.53 0.23 -0.65
CA LEU A 75 -10.85 -0.18 -1.13
C LEU A 75 -11.93 0.87 -0.83
N ILE A 76 -11.87 1.53 0.33
CA ILE A 76 -12.85 2.54 0.75
C ILE A 76 -12.64 3.87 0.02
N PHE A 77 -11.42 4.41 0.06
CA PHE A 77 -11.15 5.77 -0.43
C PHE A 77 -10.84 5.82 -1.92
N GLU A 78 -10.27 4.77 -2.49
CA GLU A 78 -9.82 4.74 -3.88
C GLU A 78 -10.12 3.39 -4.55
N PRO A 79 -11.41 3.06 -4.79
CA PRO A 79 -11.78 1.81 -5.44
C PRO A 79 -11.23 1.67 -6.88
N ARG A 80 -10.75 2.77 -7.48
CA ARG A 80 -10.11 2.79 -8.81
C ARG A 80 -8.58 2.67 -8.75
N GLY A 81 -7.99 2.65 -7.55
CA GLY A 81 -6.57 2.55 -7.27
C GLY A 81 -5.73 3.78 -7.66
N LEU A 82 -4.45 3.74 -7.25
CA LEU A 82 -3.45 4.80 -7.45
C LEU A 82 -3.24 5.20 -8.92
N ALA A 83 -3.40 4.25 -9.84
CA ALA A 83 -3.26 4.51 -11.28
C ALA A 83 -4.23 5.60 -11.78
N HIS A 84 -5.43 5.71 -11.18
CA HIS A 84 -6.37 6.76 -11.54
C HIS A 84 -5.91 8.14 -11.06
N ARG A 85 -5.40 8.23 -9.82
CA ARG A 85 -4.83 9.47 -9.27
C ARG A 85 -3.63 9.95 -10.08
N TRP A 86 -2.76 9.04 -10.52
CA TRP A 86 -1.62 9.39 -11.37
C TRP A 86 -2.05 9.96 -12.73
N LYS A 87 -3.13 9.43 -13.33
CA LYS A 87 -3.69 9.98 -14.58
C LYS A 87 -4.25 11.39 -14.38
N LEU A 88 -4.97 11.64 -13.28
CA LEU A 88 -5.49 12.96 -12.93
C LEU A 88 -4.37 13.97 -12.65
N LEU A 89 -3.32 13.55 -11.93
CA LEU A 89 -2.14 14.38 -11.66
C LEU A 89 -1.46 14.79 -12.97
N LYS A 90 -1.22 13.83 -13.87
CA LYS A 90 -0.65 14.10 -15.21
C LYS A 90 -1.55 14.99 -16.06
N ALA A 91 -2.88 14.81 -15.99
CA ALA A 91 -3.82 15.66 -16.69
C ALA A 91 -3.79 17.10 -16.16
N SER A 92 -3.76 17.27 -14.83
CA SER A 92 -3.64 18.58 -14.16
C SER A 92 -2.34 19.30 -14.54
N TRP A 93 -1.21 18.59 -14.54
CA TRP A 93 0.07 19.12 -15.01
C TRP A 93 0.04 19.51 -16.50
N ARG A 94 -0.64 18.74 -17.36
CA ARG A 94 -0.75 19.04 -18.79
C ARG A 94 -1.75 20.16 -19.12
N LEU A 95 -2.68 20.49 -18.22
CA LEU A 95 -3.65 21.57 -18.41
C LEU A 95 -3.12 22.93 -17.92
N ARG A 96 -2.08 22.97 -17.08
CA ARG A 96 -1.41 24.21 -16.67
C ARG A 96 -0.81 25.09 -17.79
N PRO A 97 -0.30 24.58 -18.93
CA PRO A 97 0.31 25.43 -19.95
C PRO A 97 -0.68 26.21 -20.84
N PHE A 98 -2.00 26.07 -20.66
CA PHE A 98 -3.01 26.90 -21.36
C PHE A 98 -4.05 27.50 -20.40
N SER A 99 -3.63 27.86 -19.18
CA SER A 99 -4.44 28.70 -18.29
C SER A 99 -4.30 30.17 -18.69
N HIS A 100 -4.89 30.54 -19.82
CA HIS A 100 -5.30 31.93 -20.06
C HIS A 100 -6.68 32.15 -19.43
#